data_AF-A0JS31-F1
#
_entry.id   AF-A0JS31-F1
#
_cell.length_a   1.000
_cell.length_b   1.000
_cell.length_c   1.000
_cell.angle_alpha   90.00
_cell.angle_beta   90.00
_cell.angle_gamma   90.00
#
_symmetry.space_group_name_H-M   'P 1'
#
loop_
_entity.id
_entity.type
_entity.pdbx_description
1 polymer ?
#
loop_
_entity_poly.entity_id
_entity_poly.type
_entity_poly.pdbx_seq_one_letter_code
_entity_poly.pdbx_strand_id
1 'polypeptide(L)'
;MSGRGGTRLVRSAAATVLSMLLAGVLAACTYEDFGDPTATAVRSTRPAPSVPTKGPEILDTETRNYAELEKSLAVAQGSVLLEDSGPADGPGVGFSKTVKVQTAGRYTVTAACVGIPDAQVFLSRPGSKELLSLDLDCSGVLSQVVELQEGYVAAMLMRHDPTGPWTGAVAGVRITDG
;
A
#
# COMPACT_ATOMS: atom_id res chain seq x y z
N MET A 1 -28.90 -2.19 64.00
CA MET A 1 -29.79 -1.39 64.86
C MET A 1 -29.90 0.00 64.25
N SER A 2 -31.14 0.50 64.12
CA SER A 2 -31.59 1.89 63.89
C SER A 2 -30.68 2.86 63.13
N GLY A 3 -31.10 3.56 62.08
CA GLY A 3 -32.46 3.81 61.62
C GLY A 3 -32.53 5.19 60.93
N ARG A 4 -33.70 5.45 60.32
CA ARG A 4 -34.24 6.73 59.84
C ARG A 4 -33.46 7.38 58.69
N GLY A 5 -34.07 7.55 57.51
CA GLY A 5 -35.26 8.36 57.27
C GLY A 5 -34.76 9.74 56.87
N GLY A 6 -34.84 10.20 55.62
CA GLY A 6 -35.96 10.15 54.71
C GLY A 6 -36.66 11.49 54.78
N THR A 7 -36.57 12.30 53.74
CA THR A 7 -37.63 13.25 53.32
C THR A 7 -37.32 13.80 51.93
N ARG A 8 -38.30 13.64 51.05
CA ARG A 8 -38.46 14.37 49.78
C ARG A 8 -38.80 15.83 50.08
N LEU A 9 -38.54 16.71 49.11
CA LEU A 9 -39.33 17.89 48.71
C LEU A 9 -38.37 18.80 47.92
N VAL A 10 -38.72 19.57 46.89
CA VAL A 10 -39.85 19.69 45.96
C VAL A 10 -39.50 20.92 45.10
N ARG A 11 -39.93 20.91 43.83
CA ARG A 11 -40.29 22.06 42.96
C ARG A 11 -39.39 23.31 42.97
N SER A 12 -38.75 23.64 41.84
CA SER A 12 -39.32 24.29 40.65
C SER A 12 -39.10 25.81 40.65
N ALA A 13 -38.67 26.26 39.47
CA ALA A 13 -39.04 27.49 38.80
C ALA A 13 -38.44 28.82 39.29
N ALA A 14 -37.56 29.31 38.41
CA ALA A 14 -37.75 30.53 37.62
C ALA A 14 -37.07 31.84 38.07
N ALA A 15 -36.37 32.40 37.07
CA ALA A 15 -36.11 33.82 36.80
C ALA A 15 -35.12 34.49 37.77
N THR A 16 -34.19 35.37 37.39
CA THR A 16 -34.21 36.52 36.47
C THR A 16 -32.74 37.00 36.31
N VAL A 17 -32.24 37.29 35.10
CA VAL A 17 -31.98 38.64 34.52
C VAL A 17 -30.61 39.30 34.84
N LEU A 18 -29.92 39.69 33.75
CA LEU A 18 -29.04 40.87 33.54
C LEU A 18 -27.51 40.84 33.80
N SER A 19 -26.79 41.15 32.71
CA SER A 19 -25.63 42.08 32.60
C SER A 19 -24.28 41.65 33.19
N MET A 20 -23.10 41.96 32.63
CA MET A 20 -22.61 42.59 31.39
C MET A 20 -21.05 42.51 31.49
N LEU A 21 -20.32 42.63 30.36
CA LEU A 21 -18.89 43.02 30.23
C LEU A 21 -17.86 41.91 30.57
N LEU A 22 -16.77 41.62 29.83
CA LEU A 22 -15.93 42.34 28.86
C LEU A 22 -15.34 41.34 27.82
N ALA A 23 -15.43 41.63 26.53
CA ALA A 23 -14.34 42.06 25.63
C ALA A 23 -13.15 41.08 25.45
N GLY A 24 -13.01 40.53 24.23
CA GLY A 24 -11.83 39.78 23.78
C GLY A 24 -11.98 39.27 22.35
N VAL A 25 -11.35 39.99 21.41
CA VAL A 25 -11.46 39.86 19.95
C VAL A 25 -10.77 38.60 19.41
N LEU A 26 -11.47 37.78 18.63
CA LEU A 26 -10.92 37.06 17.49
C LEU A 26 -11.91 37.16 16.33
N ALA A 27 -11.50 37.83 15.26
CA ALA A 27 -12.27 37.96 14.04
C ALA A 27 -12.52 36.58 13.42
N ALA A 28 -13.75 36.09 13.52
CA ALA A 28 -14.27 35.04 12.67
C ALA A 28 -14.69 35.70 11.35
N CYS A 29 -14.03 35.35 10.24
CA CYS A 29 -14.59 35.63 8.93
C CYS A 29 -15.76 34.68 8.70
N THR A 30 -16.96 35.09 9.12
CA THR A 30 -18.21 34.48 8.68
C THR A 30 -18.50 34.97 7.26
N TYR A 31 -18.50 34.06 6.28
CA TYR A 31 -19.15 34.32 5.00
C TYR A 31 -20.43 33.49 4.97
N GLU A 32 -21.55 34.20 4.89
CA GLU A 32 -22.89 33.64 4.83
C GLU A 32 -23.06 32.79 3.56
N ASP A 33 -23.63 31.60 3.77
CA ASP A 33 -24.12 30.67 2.77
C ASP A 33 -25.31 31.28 2.02
N PHE A 34 -25.37 31.15 0.70
CA PHE A 34 -26.57 30.92 -0.12
C PHE A 34 -26.18 30.97 -1.61
N GLY A 35 -25.88 29.81 -2.18
CA GLY A 35 -25.65 29.64 -3.61
C GLY A 35 -24.91 28.35 -3.92
N ASP A 36 -25.63 27.24 -3.86
CA ASP A 36 -25.26 25.87 -4.22
C ASP A 36 -23.89 25.69 -4.91
N PRO A 37 -22.84 25.21 -4.22
CA PRO A 37 -21.68 24.70 -4.91
C PRO A 37 -21.94 23.23 -5.16
N THR A 38 -22.52 22.93 -6.32
CA THR A 38 -22.12 21.71 -7.05
C THR A 38 -20.60 21.63 -6.88
N ALA A 39 -20.12 20.65 -6.12
CA ALA A 39 -18.71 20.43 -5.89
C ALA A 39 -18.11 20.03 -7.24
N THR A 40 -17.83 21.04 -8.06
CA THR A 40 -17.08 20.88 -9.29
C THR A 40 -15.70 20.53 -8.79
N ALA A 41 -15.40 19.23 -8.75
CA ALA A 41 -14.04 18.75 -8.59
C ALA A 41 -13.20 19.59 -9.56
N VAL A 42 -12.34 20.45 -9.03
CA VAL A 42 -11.35 21.15 -9.83
C VAL A 42 -10.47 20.03 -10.36
N ARG A 43 -10.81 19.53 -11.56
CA ARG A 43 -9.98 18.61 -12.30
C ARG A 43 -8.67 19.35 -12.48
N SER A 44 -7.64 18.87 -11.80
CA SER A 44 -6.27 19.30 -12.06
C SER A 44 -6.06 19.26 -13.57
N THR A 45 -5.93 20.44 -14.19
CA THR A 45 -5.64 20.59 -15.63
C THR A 45 -4.18 20.26 -15.93
N ARG A 46 -3.39 19.89 -14.92
CA ARG A 46 -2.03 19.41 -15.14
C ARG A 46 -2.14 18.08 -15.89
N PRO A 47 -1.59 17.98 -17.12
CA PRO A 47 -1.48 16.70 -17.81
C PRO A 47 -0.81 15.70 -16.87
N ALA A 48 -1.34 14.48 -16.81
CA ALA A 48 -0.65 13.41 -16.11
C ALA A 48 0.76 13.28 -16.70
N PRO A 49 1.81 13.08 -15.88
CA PRO A 49 3.15 12.84 -16.39
C PRO A 49 3.11 11.72 -17.45
N SER A 50 3.61 12.01 -18.65
CA SER A 50 3.69 11.01 -19.72
C SER A 50 4.85 10.07 -19.44
N VAL A 51 4.55 8.77 -19.37
CA VAL A 51 5.58 7.73 -19.30
C VAL A 51 6.10 7.44 -20.71
N PRO A 52 7.42 7.53 -20.97
CA PRO A 52 8.02 7.16 -22.25
C PRO A 52 7.57 5.77 -22.72
N THR A 53 7.21 5.64 -24.00
CA THR A 53 6.82 4.34 -24.59
C THR A 53 8.05 3.46 -24.80
N LYS A 54 7.91 2.14 -24.58
CA LYS A 54 8.95 1.14 -24.88
C LYS A 54 9.10 0.97 -26.41
N GLY A 55 10.34 0.89 -26.89
CA GLY A 55 10.63 0.51 -28.27
C GLY A 55 10.38 -1.00 -28.52
N PRO A 56 10.23 -1.44 -29.78
CA PRO A 56 9.94 -2.83 -30.10
C PRO A 56 11.03 -3.81 -29.61
N GLU A 57 12.31 -3.45 -29.75
CA GLU A 57 13.42 -4.29 -29.29
C GLU A 57 13.42 -4.52 -27.77
N ILE A 58 12.95 -3.52 -27.01
CA ILE A 58 12.79 -3.61 -25.56
C ILE A 58 11.63 -4.55 -25.21
N LEU A 59 10.51 -4.46 -25.93
CA LEU A 59 9.36 -5.35 -25.72
C LEU A 59 9.71 -6.81 -26.03
N ASP A 60 10.50 -7.05 -27.08
CA ASP A 60 10.98 -8.39 -27.42
C ASP A 60 11.92 -8.94 -26.34
N THR A 61 12.79 -8.08 -25.80
CA THR A 61 13.69 -8.45 -24.69
C THR A 61 12.93 -8.75 -23.42
N GLU A 62 11.98 -7.89 -23.05
CA GLU A 62 11.09 -8.09 -21.89
C GLU A 62 10.30 -9.40 -22.01
N THR A 63 9.77 -9.72 -23.19
CA THR A 63 9.05 -10.97 -23.44
C THR A 63 9.94 -12.19 -23.19
N ARG A 64 11.19 -12.18 -23.66
CA ARG A 64 12.16 -13.26 -23.38
C ARG A 64 12.49 -13.35 -21.90
N ASN A 65 12.70 -12.21 -21.25
CA ASN A 65 13.05 -12.16 -19.84
C ASN A 65 11.90 -12.65 -18.95
N TYR A 66 10.64 -12.38 -19.29
CA TYR A 66 9.48 -12.97 -18.59
C TYR A 66 9.45 -14.50 -18.71
N ALA A 67 9.75 -15.04 -19.90
CA ALA A 67 9.78 -16.49 -20.09
C ALA A 67 10.93 -17.16 -19.30
N GLU A 68 12.06 -16.46 -19.11
CA GLU A 68 13.13 -16.92 -18.23
C GLU A 68 12.75 -16.80 -16.75
N LEU A 69 12.14 -15.69 -16.35
CA LEU A 69 11.63 -15.47 -15.00
C LEU A 69 10.61 -16.54 -14.60
N GLU A 70 9.68 -16.90 -15.49
CA GLU A 70 8.68 -17.95 -15.24
C GLU A 70 9.34 -19.29 -14.90
N LYS A 71 10.39 -19.67 -15.66
CA LYS A 71 11.15 -20.90 -15.39
C LYS A 71 11.86 -20.83 -14.04
N SER A 72 12.43 -19.68 -13.71
CA SER A 72 13.10 -19.45 -12.42
C SER A 72 12.12 -19.56 -11.24
N LEU A 73 10.91 -19.01 -11.36
CA LEU A 73 9.88 -19.10 -10.32
C LEU A 73 9.20 -20.47 -10.24
N ALA A 74 9.26 -21.28 -11.31
CA ALA A 74 8.72 -22.63 -11.37
C ALA A 74 9.41 -23.63 -10.42
N VAL A 75 10.55 -23.26 -9.83
CA VAL A 75 11.21 -24.08 -8.79
C VAL A 75 10.47 -24.08 -7.46
N ALA A 76 9.57 -23.11 -7.24
CA ALA A 76 8.74 -23.05 -6.04
C ALA A 76 7.84 -24.28 -5.94
N GLN A 77 7.80 -24.89 -4.75
CA GLN A 77 6.98 -26.07 -4.46
C GLN A 77 5.79 -25.69 -3.58
N GLY A 78 4.74 -26.50 -3.61
CA GLY A 78 3.53 -26.25 -2.82
C GLY A 78 2.46 -25.48 -3.57
N SER A 79 1.39 -25.13 -2.87
CA SER A 79 0.23 -24.41 -3.42
C SER A 79 0.53 -22.92 -3.45
N VAL A 80 0.29 -22.30 -4.61
CA VAL A 80 0.53 -20.86 -4.79
C VAL A 80 -0.51 -20.06 -4.01
N LEU A 81 -0.03 -19.29 -3.04
CA LEU A 81 -0.82 -18.28 -2.34
C LEU A 81 -0.83 -16.97 -3.12
N LEU A 82 0.35 -16.49 -3.52
CA LEU A 82 0.51 -15.26 -4.29
C LEU A 82 1.57 -15.47 -5.36
N GLU A 83 1.33 -14.92 -6.53
CA GLU A 83 2.32 -14.84 -7.59
C GLU A 83 2.13 -13.53 -8.34
N ASP A 84 3.21 -12.80 -8.55
CA ASP A 84 3.19 -11.61 -9.38
C ASP A 84 4.56 -11.32 -9.99
N SER A 85 4.56 -10.58 -11.09
CA SER A 85 5.77 -10.16 -11.78
C SER A 85 5.54 -8.85 -12.51
N GLY A 86 6.61 -8.08 -12.70
CA GLY A 86 6.52 -6.80 -13.37
C GLY A 86 7.88 -6.28 -13.85
N PRO A 87 7.88 -5.14 -14.57
CA PRO A 87 9.11 -4.49 -15.00
C PRO A 87 9.95 -4.06 -13.79
N ALA A 88 11.24 -4.41 -13.81
CA ALA A 88 12.22 -3.98 -12.81
C ALA A 88 12.97 -2.71 -13.22
N ASP A 89 12.67 -2.20 -14.41
CA ASP A 89 13.32 -1.08 -15.08
C ASP A 89 12.36 0.07 -15.38
N GLY A 90 12.94 1.15 -15.88
CA GLY A 90 12.27 2.25 -16.55
C GLY A 90 11.23 3.05 -15.76
N PRO A 91 10.62 4.06 -16.39
CA PRO A 91 9.62 4.91 -15.76
C PRO A 91 8.27 4.20 -15.58
N GLY A 92 7.67 4.22 -14.39
CA GLY A 92 6.38 3.56 -14.13
C GLY A 92 6.25 2.96 -12.74
N VAL A 93 5.53 1.85 -12.64
CA VAL A 93 5.42 1.04 -11.42
C VAL A 93 5.89 -0.38 -11.75
N GLY A 94 6.55 -1.05 -10.79
CA GLY A 94 6.83 -2.48 -10.89
C GLY A 94 5.55 -3.27 -10.72
N PHE A 95 5.49 -4.13 -9.72
CA PHE A 95 4.24 -4.81 -9.35
C PHE A 95 3.88 -4.53 -7.89
N SER A 96 2.59 -4.66 -7.57
CA SER A 96 2.06 -4.61 -6.22
C SER A 96 0.82 -5.48 -6.14
N LYS A 97 0.91 -6.59 -5.41
CA LYS A 97 -0.19 -7.55 -5.26
C LYS A 97 -0.43 -7.86 -3.81
N THR A 98 -1.70 -7.95 -3.43
CA THR A 98 -2.13 -8.29 -2.08
C THR A 98 -2.90 -9.60 -2.11
N VAL A 99 -2.67 -10.45 -1.10
CA VAL A 99 -3.41 -11.69 -0.88
C VAL A 99 -3.83 -11.79 0.58
N LYS A 100 -4.92 -12.51 0.85
CA LYS A 100 -5.30 -12.92 2.21
C LYS A 100 -4.70 -14.28 2.55
N VAL A 101 -3.83 -14.31 3.55
CA VAL A 101 -3.35 -15.49 4.25
C VAL A 101 -4.50 -16.04 5.11
N GLN A 102 -4.99 -17.23 4.80
CA GLN A 102 -6.12 -17.84 5.53
C GLN A 102 -5.70 -18.52 6.83
N THR A 103 -4.44 -18.95 6.92
CA THR A 103 -3.91 -19.64 8.09
C THR A 103 -2.50 -19.15 8.36
N ALA A 104 -2.27 -18.67 9.58
CA ALA A 104 -0.93 -18.26 10.00
C ALA A 104 0.03 -19.46 9.95
N GLY A 105 1.28 -19.23 9.55
CA GLY A 105 2.30 -20.27 9.51
C GLY A 105 3.46 -19.95 8.58
N ARG A 106 4.16 -21.01 8.20
CA ARG A 106 5.36 -20.97 7.36
C ARG A 106 5.00 -20.97 5.89
N TYR A 107 5.52 -20.00 5.17
CA TYR A 107 5.37 -19.88 3.72
C TYR A 107 6.74 -19.73 3.08
N THR A 108 6.89 -20.30 1.89
CA THR A 108 8.11 -20.16 1.10
C THR A 108 7.92 -19.04 0.09
N VAL A 109 8.78 -18.04 0.16
CA VAL A 109 8.87 -16.94 -0.79
C VAL A 109 10.00 -17.25 -1.76
N THR A 110 9.64 -17.44 -3.02
CA THR A 110 10.56 -17.60 -4.13
C THR A 110 10.56 -16.32 -4.95
N ALA A 111 11.71 -15.74 -5.24
CA ALA A 111 11.81 -14.52 -6.03
C ALA A 111 13.03 -14.57 -6.95
N ALA A 112 12.92 -13.92 -8.10
CA ALA A 112 13.99 -13.86 -9.09
C ALA A 112 13.83 -12.61 -9.95
N CYS A 113 14.89 -12.27 -10.67
CA CYS A 113 14.95 -11.16 -11.61
C CYS A 113 15.83 -11.51 -12.79
N VAL A 114 15.57 -10.88 -13.94
CA VAL A 114 16.24 -11.14 -15.21
C VAL A 114 16.49 -9.81 -15.92
N GLY A 115 17.69 -9.64 -16.49
CA GLY A 115 18.06 -8.45 -17.27
C GLY A 115 18.56 -7.25 -16.45
N ILE A 116 18.77 -7.43 -15.15
CA ILE A 116 19.34 -6.45 -14.20
C ILE A 116 20.25 -7.21 -13.21
N PRO A 117 21.30 -6.62 -12.62
CA PRO A 117 22.14 -7.32 -11.63
C PRO A 117 21.45 -7.56 -10.28
N ASP A 118 20.62 -6.60 -9.84
CA ASP A 118 19.95 -6.63 -8.55
C ASP A 118 18.54 -6.03 -8.60
N ALA A 119 17.67 -6.48 -7.71
CA ALA A 119 16.32 -5.94 -7.53
C ALA A 119 15.86 -6.13 -6.07
N GLN A 120 14.85 -5.37 -5.64
CA GLN A 120 14.35 -5.44 -4.28
C GLN A 120 12.84 -5.66 -4.24
N VAL A 121 12.43 -6.74 -3.60
CA VAL A 121 11.01 -7.06 -3.35
C VAL A 121 10.71 -6.87 -1.87
N PHE A 122 9.56 -6.28 -1.55
CA PHE A 122 9.10 -6.09 -0.19
C PHE A 122 7.86 -6.89 0.09
N LEU A 123 7.81 -7.49 1.28
CA LEU A 123 6.60 -8.03 1.87
C LEU A 123 6.13 -7.12 3.01
N SER A 124 4.84 -6.81 3.05
CA SER A 124 4.27 -5.98 4.10
C SER A 124 2.83 -6.38 4.42
N ARG A 125 2.36 -6.04 5.61
CA ARG A 125 0.92 -6.04 5.90
C ARG A 125 0.34 -4.70 5.47
N PRO A 126 -0.81 -4.62 4.79
CA PRO A 126 -1.43 -3.35 4.45
C PRO A 126 -1.60 -2.46 5.68
N GLY A 127 -1.08 -1.22 5.60
CA GLY A 127 -1.10 -0.25 6.70
C GLY A 127 0.01 -0.43 7.76
N SER A 128 0.86 -1.46 7.65
CA SER A 128 2.04 -1.63 8.49
C SER A 128 3.21 -0.79 7.98
N LYS A 129 4.05 -0.28 8.91
CA LYS A 129 5.36 0.31 8.59
C LYS A 129 6.47 -0.72 8.51
N GLU A 130 6.20 -1.93 8.97
CA GLU A 130 7.13 -3.06 8.92
C GLU A 130 7.17 -3.63 7.51
N LEU A 131 8.32 -3.52 6.86
CA LEU A 131 8.61 -4.05 5.54
C LEU A 131 9.70 -5.11 5.69
N LEU A 132 9.43 -6.32 5.20
CA LEU A 132 10.47 -7.32 5.01
C LEU A 132 11.08 -7.11 3.62
N SER A 133 12.35 -6.73 3.58
CA SER A 133 13.12 -6.59 2.33
C SER A 133 13.66 -7.94 1.88
N LEU A 134 13.53 -8.22 0.59
CA LEU A 134 14.09 -9.37 -0.10
C LEU A 134 15.01 -8.81 -1.19
N ASP A 135 16.30 -8.79 -0.91
CA ASP A 135 17.33 -8.33 -1.85
C ASP A 135 17.67 -9.50 -2.79
N LEU A 136 17.49 -9.28 -4.09
CA LEU A 136 17.67 -10.28 -5.12
C LEU A 136 19.02 -10.11 -5.81
N ASP A 137 19.85 -11.16 -5.75
CA ASP A 137 20.95 -11.34 -6.71
C ASP A 137 20.37 -12.02 -7.96
N CYS A 138 20.26 -11.25 -9.05
CA CYS A 138 19.60 -11.71 -10.28
C CYS A 138 20.44 -12.72 -11.07
N SER A 139 21.58 -13.18 -10.54
CA SER A 139 22.29 -14.34 -11.07
C SER A 139 21.63 -15.68 -10.68
N GLY A 140 20.64 -15.68 -9.79
CA GLY A 140 19.96 -16.88 -9.33
C GLY A 140 18.52 -16.66 -8.86
N VAL A 141 18.05 -17.60 -8.04
CA VAL A 141 16.71 -17.59 -7.43
C VAL A 141 16.85 -17.47 -5.92
N LEU A 142 16.19 -16.48 -5.33
CA LEU A 142 16.01 -16.38 -3.89
C LEU A 142 14.89 -17.35 -3.48
N SER A 143 15.12 -18.14 -2.44
CA SER A 143 14.10 -18.96 -1.79
C SER A 143 14.24 -18.85 -0.28
N GLN A 144 13.27 -18.23 0.37
CA GLN A 144 13.29 -17.94 1.80
C GLN A 144 11.98 -18.33 2.47
N VAL A 145 12.05 -19.02 3.61
CA VAL A 145 10.88 -19.31 4.44
C VAL A 145 10.61 -18.12 5.36
N VAL A 146 9.36 -17.68 5.40
CA VAL A 146 8.87 -16.58 6.24
C VAL A 146 7.66 -17.03 7.06
N GLU A 147 7.48 -16.45 8.25
CA GLU A 147 6.28 -16.65 9.06
C GLU A 147 5.25 -15.58 8.69
N LEU A 148 4.14 -15.99 8.07
CA LEU A 148 3.02 -15.10 7.78
C LEU A 148 1.92 -15.29 8.82
N GLN A 149 1.34 -14.18 9.26
CA GLN A 149 0.16 -14.18 10.11
C GLN A 149 -1.11 -14.25 9.26
N GLU A 150 -2.20 -14.73 9.84
CA GLU A 150 -3.52 -14.65 9.21
C GLU A 150 -3.87 -13.17 8.93
N GLY A 151 -4.38 -12.89 7.73
CA GLY A 151 -4.70 -11.54 7.29
C GLY A 151 -4.11 -11.20 5.92
N TYR A 152 -4.06 -9.92 5.57
CA TYR A 152 -3.54 -9.50 4.27
C TYR A 152 -2.02 -9.32 4.28
N VAL A 153 -1.37 -9.80 3.23
CA VAL A 153 0.03 -9.53 2.92
C VAL A 153 0.12 -8.97 1.50
N ALA A 154 0.93 -7.94 1.32
CA ALA A 154 1.26 -7.33 0.06
C ALA A 154 2.71 -7.65 -0.32
N ALA A 155 2.92 -7.99 -1.59
CA ALA A 155 4.24 -8.11 -2.19
C ALA A 155 4.40 -7.00 -3.24
N MET A 156 5.54 -6.31 -3.20
CA MET A 156 5.79 -5.16 -4.07
C MET A 156 7.23 -5.15 -4.57
N LEU A 157 7.41 -4.87 -5.86
CA LEU A 157 8.73 -4.60 -6.43
C LEU A 157 9.03 -3.12 -6.34
N MET A 158 10.13 -2.78 -5.69
CA MET A 158 10.69 -1.45 -5.70
C MET A 158 11.82 -1.39 -6.72
N ARG A 159 11.86 -0.31 -7.49
CA ARG A 159 12.89 -0.09 -8.50
C ARG A 159 13.83 0.98 -7.97
N HIS A 160 15.13 0.72 -8.09
CA HIS A 160 16.16 1.64 -7.63
C HIS A 160 16.21 2.93 -8.46
N ASP A 161 15.93 2.85 -9.77
CA ASP A 161 15.86 4.01 -10.65
C ASP A 161 14.53 4.06 -11.41
N PRO A 162 13.48 4.69 -10.83
CA PRO A 162 12.18 4.84 -11.47
C PRO A 162 12.19 5.88 -12.60
N THR A 163 13.32 6.49 -12.92
CA THR A 163 13.50 7.44 -14.03
C THR A 163 14.45 6.93 -15.11
N GLY A 164 15.02 5.75 -14.90
CA GLY A 164 16.00 5.13 -15.79
C GLY A 164 15.42 4.75 -17.15
N PRO A 165 16.25 4.30 -18.09
CA PRO A 165 15.77 3.82 -19.37
C PRO A 165 15.01 2.50 -19.23
N TRP A 166 14.18 2.20 -20.22
CA TRP A 166 13.69 0.84 -20.41
C TRP A 166 14.81 -0.05 -20.96
N THR A 167 15.04 -1.17 -20.32
CA THR A 167 16.00 -2.24 -20.66
C THR A 167 15.31 -3.58 -20.95
N GLY A 168 14.06 -3.74 -20.55
CA GLY A 168 13.31 -5.00 -20.58
C GLY A 168 13.56 -5.89 -19.36
N ALA A 169 14.18 -5.36 -18.30
CA ALA A 169 14.41 -6.12 -17.07
C ALA A 169 13.10 -6.39 -16.33
N VAL A 170 12.98 -7.58 -15.73
CA VAL A 170 11.78 -8.01 -15.01
C VAL A 170 12.16 -8.65 -13.69
N ALA A 171 11.24 -8.61 -12.73
CA ALA A 171 11.35 -9.34 -11.48
C ALA A 171 9.99 -9.88 -11.07
N GLY A 172 10.00 -10.94 -10.27
CA GLY A 172 8.78 -11.57 -9.81
C GLY A 172 8.96 -12.31 -8.50
N VAL A 173 7.82 -12.64 -7.91
CA VAL A 173 7.71 -13.33 -6.63
C VAL A 173 6.60 -14.37 -6.69
N ARG A 174 6.83 -15.49 -6.02
CA ARG A 174 5.84 -16.53 -5.78
C ARG A 174 5.92 -16.94 -4.30
N ILE A 175 4.78 -16.85 -3.62
CA ILE A 175 4.59 -17.27 -2.23
C ILE A 175 3.77 -18.55 -2.24
N THR A 176 4.28 -19.58 -1.60
CA THR A 176 3.70 -20.93 -1.56
C THR A 176 3.53 -21.40 -0.12
N ASP A 177 2.50 -22.22 0.14
CA ASP A 177 2.47 -23.03 1.35
C ASP A 177 3.52 -24.14 1.27
N GLY A 178 4.12 -24.48 2.42
CA GLY A 178 5.14 -25.53 2.54
C GLY A 178 4.59 -26.76 3.24
#